data_AF-A0A4Q2FDJ5-F1
#
_entry.id   AF-A0A4Q2FDJ5-F1
#
_cell.length_a   1.000
_cell.length_b   1.000
_cell.length_c   1.000
_cell.angle_alpha   90.00
_cell.angle_beta   90.00
_cell.angle_gamma   90.00
#
_symmetry.space_group_name_H-M   'P 1'
#
loop_
_entity.id
_entity.type
_entity.pdbx_description
1 polymer ?
#
loop_
_entity_poly.entity_id
_entity_poly.type
_entity_poly.pdbx_seq_one_letter_code
_entity_poly.pdbx_strand_id
1 'polypeptide(L)'
;DKLDQALDSLLAQPMVQGGVVLSTCNRTELYLSVEEQDNLQEALIRWLCDYHNLNEEDLRKSLYWHQDNDAVSHLMRVASGLDSLVLGEPQILGQVKKAFADSQKGHMKASELERMFQKSFSVAKRVRTETDIGASAVSVAFAACT
;
A
#
# COMPACT_ATOMS: atom_id res chain seq x y z
N ASP A 1 10.06 9.80 10.31
CA ASP A 1 11.45 9.38 10.63
C ASP A 1 11.90 8.07 9.98
N LYS A 2 11.53 6.88 10.45
CA LYS A 2 12.01 5.62 9.81
C LYS A 2 11.35 5.28 8.48
N LEU A 3 10.04 5.54 8.35
CA LEU A 3 9.29 5.26 7.12
C LEU A 3 9.72 6.18 5.98
N ASP A 4 9.98 7.45 6.30
CA ASP A 4 10.46 8.45 5.35
C ASP A 4 11.86 8.08 4.84
N GLN A 5 12.76 7.64 5.72
CA GLN A 5 14.08 7.14 5.31
C GLN A 5 14.01 5.90 4.40
N ALA A 6 13.05 5.01 4.65
CA ALA A 6 12.83 3.83 3.81
C ALA A 6 12.30 4.24 2.43
N LEU A 7 11.36 5.17 2.39
CA LEU A 7 10.85 5.75 1.15
C LEU A 7 11.97 6.47 0.38
N ASP A 8 12.78 7.29 1.04
CA ASP A 8 13.91 7.99 0.40
C ASP A 8 14.93 7.01 -0.20
N SER A 9 15.27 5.94 0.53
CA SER A 9 16.18 4.90 0.04
C SER A 9 15.60 4.14 -1.16
N LEU A 10 14.28 3.90 -1.16
CA LEU A 10 13.56 3.25 -2.24
C LEU A 10 13.50 4.15 -3.49
N LEU A 11 13.25 5.44 -3.31
CA LEU A 11 13.19 6.41 -4.41
C LEU A 11 14.56 6.77 -4.98
N ALA A 12 15.63 6.48 -4.24
CA ALA A 12 16.99 6.55 -4.77
C ALA A 12 17.31 5.40 -5.74
N GLN A 13 16.47 4.37 -5.83
CA GLN A 13 16.65 3.28 -6.79
C GLN A 13 16.36 3.77 -8.21
N PRO A 14 17.26 3.57 -9.19
CA PRO A 14 17.12 4.12 -10.54
C PRO A 14 15.83 3.74 -11.28
N MET A 15 15.28 2.57 -10.97
CA MET A 15 14.07 2.03 -11.57
C MET A 15 12.77 2.61 -10.97
N VAL A 16 12.84 3.30 -9.82
CA VAL A 16 11.66 3.79 -9.10
C VAL A 16 11.44 5.27 -9.39
N GLN A 17 10.31 5.59 -10.03
CA GLN A 17 9.91 6.95 -10.39
C GLN A 17 9.02 7.62 -9.32
N GLY A 18 8.44 6.82 -8.43
CA GLY A 18 7.59 7.27 -7.33
C GLY A 18 7.14 6.09 -6.48
N GLY A 19 6.75 6.38 -5.24
CA GLY A 19 6.41 5.33 -4.28
C GLY A 19 5.53 5.81 -3.14
N VAL A 20 4.70 4.91 -2.63
CA VAL A 20 3.89 5.11 -1.42
C VAL A 20 4.12 3.92 -0.51
N VAL A 21 4.42 4.19 0.76
CA VAL A 21 4.53 3.15 1.80
C VAL A 21 3.27 3.19 2.66
N LEU A 22 2.48 2.11 2.62
CA LEU A 22 1.36 1.90 3.52
C LEU A 22 1.78 0.92 4.61
N SER A 23 2.00 1.41 5.83
CA SER A 23 2.26 0.57 6.99
C SER A 23 1.13 0.72 8.00
N THR A 24 0.56 -0.43 8.37
CA THR A 24 -0.54 -0.57 9.33
C THR A 24 -0.16 -1.65 10.35
N CYS A 25 -1.04 -1.98 11.29
CA CYS A 25 -0.80 -3.10 12.20
C CYS A 25 -0.79 -4.48 11.50
N ASN A 26 -1.44 -4.62 10.33
CA ASN A 26 -1.69 -5.92 9.71
C ASN A 26 -0.97 -6.10 8.36
N ARG A 27 -0.44 -5.02 7.80
CA ARG A 27 0.20 -5.03 6.48
C ARG A 27 1.22 -3.90 6.36
N THR A 28 2.27 -4.20 5.61
CA THR A 28 3.20 -3.22 5.07
C THR A 28 3.24 -3.43 3.56
N GLU A 29 2.85 -2.42 2.80
CA GLU A 29 2.74 -2.47 1.34
C GLU A 29 3.53 -1.34 0.71
N LEU A 30 4.20 -1.65 -0.40
CA LEU A 30 4.93 -0.70 -1.24
C LEU A 30 4.19 -0.58 -2.57
N TYR A 31 3.66 0.61 -2.86
CA TYR A 31 3.04 0.92 -4.15
C TYR A 31 3.99 1.77 -4.96
N LEU A 32 4.50 1.25 -6.08
CA LEU A 32 5.59 1.86 -6.82
C LEU A 32 5.19 2.18 -8.25
N SER A 33 5.65 3.33 -8.73
CA SER A 33 5.74 3.63 -10.16
C SER A 33 7.17 3.32 -10.57
N VAL A 34 7.34 2.40 -11.51
CA VAL A 34 8.64 1.86 -11.88
C VAL A 34 8.80 1.86 -13.39
N GLU A 35 10.02 2.05 -13.87
CA GLU A 35 10.36 1.76 -15.26
C GLU A 35 10.56 0.25 -15.41
N GLU A 36 9.96 -0.32 -16.44
CA GLU A 36 10.09 -1.74 -16.73
C GLU A 36 11.54 -2.07 -17.10
N GLN A 37 12.14 -2.99 -16.36
CA GLN A 37 13.51 -3.46 -16.54
C GLN A 37 13.57 -4.97 -16.29
N ASP A 38 14.55 -5.62 -16.91
CA ASP A 38 14.85 -7.02 -16.63
C ASP A 38 15.18 -7.20 -15.14
N ASN A 39 14.53 -8.16 -14.48
CA ASN A 39 14.72 -8.49 -13.06
C ASN A 39 14.28 -7.41 -12.05
N LEU A 40 13.33 -6.53 -12.43
CA LEU A 40 12.76 -5.52 -11.53
C LEU A 40 12.34 -6.08 -10.16
N GLN A 41 11.59 -7.19 -10.16
CA GLN A 41 11.10 -7.82 -8.94
C GLN A 41 12.25 -8.26 -8.02
N GLU A 42 13.24 -8.93 -8.58
CA GLU A 42 14.44 -9.41 -7.88
C GLU A 42 15.27 -8.26 -7.32
N ALA A 43 15.41 -7.15 -8.06
CA ALA A 43 16.11 -5.96 -7.59
C ALA A 43 15.41 -5.35 -6.36
N LEU A 44 14.08 -5.26 -6.39
CA LEU A 44 13.30 -4.72 -5.27
C LEU A 44 13.29 -5.66 -4.05
N ILE A 45 13.22 -6.97 -4.26
CA ILE A 45 13.33 -7.96 -3.19
C ILE A 45 14.71 -7.87 -2.51
N ARG A 46 15.78 -7.78 -3.30
CA ARG A 46 17.15 -7.62 -2.76
C ARG A 46 17.29 -6.33 -1.98
N TRP A 47 16.81 -5.21 -2.53
CA TRP A 47 16.80 -3.94 -1.80
C TRP A 47 16.08 -4.05 -0.46
N LEU A 48 14.92 -4.71 -0.41
CA LEU A 48 14.16 -4.86 0.83
C LEU A 48 14.88 -5.74 1.84
N CYS A 49 15.55 -6.81 1.37
CA CYS A 49 16.39 -7.66 2.20
C CYS A 49 17.57 -6.90 2.78
N ASP A 50 18.29 -6.13 1.95
CA ASP A 50 19.46 -5.36 2.36
C ASP A 50 19.09 -4.23 3.33
N TYR A 51 18.00 -3.52 3.06
CA TYR A 51 17.55 -2.40 3.88
C TYR A 51 17.11 -2.84 5.29
N HIS A 52 16.41 -3.97 5.39
CA HIS A 52 15.92 -4.50 6.66
C HIS A 52 16.77 -5.63 7.25
N ASN A 53 17.87 -6.00 6.59
CA ASN A 53 18.74 -7.13 6.94
C ASN A 53 17.95 -8.44 7.14
N LEU A 54 17.10 -8.76 6.16
CA LEU A 54 16.22 -9.94 6.16
C LEU A 54 16.83 -11.09 5.34
N ASN A 55 16.43 -12.31 5.68
CA ASN A 55 16.71 -13.48 4.83
C ASN A 55 15.75 -13.48 3.63
N GLU A 56 16.32 -13.58 2.42
CA GLU A 56 15.54 -13.57 1.18
C GLU A 56 14.55 -14.75 1.07
N GLU A 57 14.93 -15.96 1.52
CA GLU A 57 14.05 -17.13 1.47
C GLU A 57 12.82 -16.94 2.35
N ASP A 58 12.98 -16.34 3.52
CA ASP A 58 11.86 -16.09 4.44
C ASP A 58 10.97 -14.96 3.92
N LEU A 59 11.56 -13.90 3.37
CA LEU A 59 10.81 -12.82 2.76
C LEU A 59 9.94 -13.33 1.60
N ARG A 60 10.51 -14.14 0.69
CA ARG A 60 9.79 -14.67 -0.48
C ARG A 60 8.56 -15.51 -0.11
N LYS A 61 8.57 -16.21 1.03
CA LYS A 61 7.42 -17.00 1.51
C LYS A 61 6.22 -16.13 1.93
N SER A 62 6.46 -14.86 2.23
CA SER A 62 5.45 -13.94 2.75
C SER A 62 5.24 -12.71 1.86
N LEU A 63 5.89 -12.66 0.69
CA LEU A 63 5.82 -11.55 -0.24
C LEU A 63 4.63 -11.71 -1.18
N TYR A 64 3.85 -10.65 -1.30
CA TYR A 64 2.79 -10.53 -2.30
C TYR A 64 3.25 -9.57 -3.39
N TRP A 65 3.05 -9.96 -4.65
CA TRP A 65 3.43 -9.17 -5.81
C TRP A 65 2.21 -8.97 -6.71
N HIS A 66 1.90 -7.71 -7.01
CA HIS A 66 0.82 -7.32 -7.89
C HIS A 66 1.33 -6.28 -8.89
N GLN A 67 0.92 -6.41 -10.15
CA GLN A 67 1.33 -5.53 -11.24
C GLN A 67 0.09 -5.02 -11.98
N ASP A 68 0.19 -3.80 -12.52
CA ASP A 68 -0.85 -3.16 -13.34
C ASP A 68 -2.25 -3.23 -12.70
N ASN A 69 -3.20 -3.85 -13.39
CA ASN A 69 -4.59 -3.96 -12.94
C ASN A 69 -4.75 -4.72 -11.63
N ASP A 70 -3.87 -5.68 -11.33
CA ASP A 70 -3.92 -6.42 -10.07
C ASP A 70 -3.53 -5.53 -8.90
N ALA A 71 -2.54 -4.64 -9.08
CA ALA A 71 -2.15 -3.67 -8.06
C ALA A 71 -3.27 -2.66 -7.79
N VAL A 72 -3.93 -2.19 -8.86
CA VAL A 72 -5.10 -1.29 -8.76
C VAL A 72 -6.25 -1.98 -8.03
N SER A 73 -6.57 -3.22 -8.41
CA SER A 73 -7.62 -4.03 -7.79
C SER A 73 -7.35 -4.28 -6.31
N HIS A 74 -6.10 -4.63 -5.97
CA HIS A 74 -5.66 -4.80 -4.59
C HIS A 74 -5.85 -3.53 -3.77
N LEU A 75 -5.35 -2.38 -4.26
CA LEU A 75 -5.51 -1.10 -3.56
C LEU A 75 -6.99 -0.74 -3.35
N MET A 76 -7.85 -1.00 -4.34
CA MET A 76 -9.29 -0.78 -4.20
C MET A 76 -9.90 -1.65 -3.10
N ARG A 77 -9.51 -2.92 -3.00
CA ARG A 77 -9.97 -3.83 -1.94
C ARG A 77 -9.49 -3.39 -0.57
N VAL A 78 -8.22 -3.02 -0.44
CA VAL A 78 -7.61 -2.51 0.79
C VAL A 78 -8.30 -1.21 1.23
N ALA A 79 -8.41 -0.22 0.34
CA ALA A 79 -9.02 1.07 0.64
C ALA A 79 -10.52 0.95 0.97
N SER A 80 -11.21 -0.05 0.41
CA SER A 80 -12.61 -0.35 0.73
C SER A 80 -12.79 -1.14 2.03
N GLY A 81 -11.71 -1.59 2.67
CA GLY A 81 -11.76 -2.41 3.89
C GLY A 81 -12.24 -3.84 3.66
N LEU A 82 -12.23 -4.31 2.40
CA LEU A 82 -12.58 -5.70 2.04
C LEU A 82 -11.48 -6.69 2.39
N ASP A 83 -10.26 -6.18 2.58
CA ASP A 83 -9.08 -6.96 2.94
C ASP A 83 -8.63 -6.68 4.39
N SER A 84 -9.46 -6.07 5.23
CA SER A 84 -9.13 -5.89 6.65
C SER A 84 -9.55 -7.12 7.46
N LEU A 85 -8.79 -7.44 8.52
CA LEU A 85 -9.15 -8.44 9.53
C LEU A 85 -10.55 -8.17 10.12
N VAL A 86 -10.94 -6.90 10.15
CA VAL A 86 -12.32 -6.49 10.45
C VAL A 86 -12.91 -5.86 9.20
N LEU A 87 -13.77 -6.61 8.53
CA LEU A 87 -14.38 -6.22 7.27
C LEU A 87 -15.13 -4.90 7.42
N GLY A 88 -14.78 -3.91 6.60
CA GLY A 88 -15.38 -2.58 6.63
C GLY A 88 -14.81 -1.62 7.68
N GLU A 89 -13.64 -1.91 8.26
CA GLU A 89 -12.98 -1.00 9.21
C GLU A 89 -12.79 0.40 8.58
N PRO A 90 -13.43 1.45 9.13
CA PRO A 90 -13.47 2.76 8.47
C PRO A 90 -12.12 3.48 8.46
N GLN A 91 -11.16 2.99 9.25
CA GLN A 91 -9.86 3.61 9.47
C GLN A 91 -8.88 3.37 8.32
N ILE A 92 -8.99 2.25 7.60
CA ILE A 92 -8.01 1.89 6.56
C ILE A 92 -7.98 2.93 5.45
N LEU A 93 -9.14 3.40 4.96
CA LEU A 93 -9.21 4.46 3.95
C LEU A 93 -8.50 5.74 4.39
N GLY A 94 -8.60 6.09 5.68
CA GLY A 94 -7.89 7.23 6.25
C GLY A 94 -6.38 7.01 6.27
N GLN A 95 -5.93 5.81 6.62
CA GLN A 95 -4.51 5.43 6.59
C GLN A 95 -3.93 5.45 5.18
N VAL A 96 -4.65 4.91 4.18
CA VAL A 96 -4.22 4.96 2.77
C VAL A 96 -4.12 6.42 2.28
N LYS A 97 -5.10 7.27 2.59
CA LYS A 97 -5.04 8.70 2.24
C LYS A 97 -3.87 9.42 2.88
N LYS A 98 -3.59 9.11 4.14
CA LYS A 98 -2.45 9.69 4.87
C LYS A 98 -1.13 9.26 4.24
N ALA A 99 -0.95 7.96 3.98
CA ALA A 99 0.24 7.43 3.33
C ALA A 99 0.51 8.10 1.97
N PHE A 100 -0.54 8.25 1.16
CA PHE A 100 -0.46 8.94 -0.13
C PHE A 100 -0.17 10.45 -0.01
N ALA A 101 -0.71 11.12 1.01
CA ALA A 101 -0.43 12.53 1.25
C ALA A 101 1.00 12.75 1.76
N ASP A 102 1.52 11.83 2.57
CA ASP A 102 2.87 11.90 3.10
C ASP A 102 3.92 11.63 2.01
N SER A 103 3.67 10.70 1.07
CA SER A 103 4.56 10.46 -0.06
C SER A 103 4.63 11.61 -1.07
N GLN A 104 3.57 12.41 -1.19
CA GLN A 104 3.54 13.57 -2.10
C GLN A 104 4.37 14.76 -1.64
N LYS A 105 4.71 14.87 -0.36
CA LYS A 105 5.38 16.05 0.22
C LYS A 105 6.83 16.25 -0.24
N GLY A 106 7.42 15.30 -0.96
CA GLY A 106 8.80 15.45 -1.43
C GLY A 106 9.15 14.79 -2.76
N HIS A 107 8.39 13.81 -3.27
CA HIS A 107 9.03 12.86 -4.19
C HIS A 107 8.17 12.18 -5.28
N MET A 108 7.00 12.72 -5.65
CA MET A 108 6.19 12.15 -6.73
C MET A 108 6.31 12.94 -8.05
N LYS A 109 6.97 12.33 -9.05
CA LYS A 109 6.90 12.78 -10.46
C LYS A 109 5.85 12.02 -11.28
N ALA A 110 5.27 10.95 -10.73
CA ALA A 110 4.46 9.99 -11.47
C ALA A 110 2.95 10.27 -11.36
N SER A 111 2.37 10.75 -12.46
CA SER A 111 0.92 11.02 -12.60
C SER A 111 0.05 9.77 -12.55
N GLU A 112 0.61 8.61 -12.89
CA GLU A 112 -0.12 7.34 -12.94
C GLU A 112 -0.43 6.79 -11.54
N LEU A 113 0.56 6.83 -10.64
CA LEU A 113 0.38 6.41 -9.25
C LEU A 113 -0.64 7.31 -8.55
N GLU A 114 -0.56 8.63 -8.75
CA GLU A 114 -1.58 9.56 -8.25
C GLU A 114 -2.98 9.18 -8.77
N ARG A 115 -3.13 8.96 -10.07
CA ARG A 115 -4.42 8.58 -10.67
C ARG A 115 -4.96 7.28 -10.08
N MET A 116 -4.10 6.29 -9.84
CA MET A 116 -4.46 5.02 -9.20
C MET A 116 -5.02 5.23 -7.79
N PHE A 117 -4.35 6.03 -6.95
CA PHE A 117 -4.81 6.32 -5.59
C PHE A 117 -6.12 7.11 -5.58
N GLN A 118 -6.24 8.16 -6.40
CA GLN A 118 -7.47 8.97 -6.50
C GLN A 118 -8.67 8.14 -6.95
N LYS A 119 -8.46 7.25 -7.93
CA LYS A 119 -9.52 6.34 -8.39
C LYS A 119 -9.91 5.36 -7.29
N SER A 120 -8.94 4.82 -6.57
CA SER A 120 -9.18 3.89 -5.46
C SER A 120 -9.96 4.54 -4.32
N PHE A 121 -9.68 5.80 -3.98
CA PHE A 121 -10.46 6.55 -2.99
C PHE A 121 -11.91 6.76 -3.43
N SER A 122 -12.13 7.04 -4.71
CA SER A 122 -13.48 7.20 -5.26
C SER A 122 -14.27 5.90 -5.20
N VAL A 123 -13.64 4.78 -5.54
CA VAL A 123 -14.25 3.44 -5.44
C VAL A 123 -14.55 3.08 -3.99
N ALA A 124 -13.61 3.25 -3.08
CA ALA A 124 -13.81 2.98 -1.66
C ALA A 124 -14.96 3.80 -1.06
N LYS A 125 -15.10 5.07 -1.47
CA LYS A 125 -16.24 5.91 -1.08
C LYS A 125 -17.55 5.33 -1.60
N ARG A 126 -17.61 4.94 -2.87
CA ARG A 126 -18.81 4.32 -3.47
C ARG A 126 -19.19 3.03 -2.76
N VAL A 127 -18.24 2.13 -2.50
CA VAL A 127 -18.49 0.89 -1.76
C VAL A 127 -19.14 1.19 -0.41
N ARG A 128 -18.61 2.15 0.35
CA ARG A 128 -19.19 2.52 1.65
C ARG A 128 -20.56 3.19 1.58
N THR A 129 -20.89 3.86 0.49
CA THR A 129 -22.18 4.58 0.35
C THR A 129 -23.26 3.76 -0.34
N GLU A 130 -22.86 2.87 -1.25
CA GLU A 130 -23.75 2.08 -2.10
C GLU A 130 -23.92 0.64 -1.60
N THR A 131 -23.17 0.23 -0.56
CA THR A 131 -23.27 -1.10 0.05
C THR A 131 -23.28 -0.99 1.58
N ASP A 132 -23.72 -2.05 2.26
CA ASP A 132 -23.70 -2.12 3.73
C ASP A 132 -22.29 -2.32 4.32
N ILE A 133 -21.26 -2.37 3.47
CA ILE A 133 -19.86 -2.51 3.88
C ILE A 133 -19.41 -1.19 4.53
N GLY A 134 -19.41 -1.18 5.86
CA GLY A 134 -19.16 -0.01 6.70
C GLY A 134 -20.39 0.49 7.50
N ALA A 135 -21.56 -0.12 7.33
CA ALA A 135 -22.77 0.16 8.11
C ALA A 135 -22.68 -0.41 9.54
N SER A 136 -21.88 -1.44 9.74
CA SER A 136 -21.51 -1.97 11.08
C SER A 136 -20.01 -1.84 11.26
N ALA A 137 -19.57 -0.71 11.79
CA ALA A 137 -18.16 -0.47 12.11
C ALA A 137 -17.77 -1.27 13.36
N VAL A 138 -17.63 -2.58 13.20
CA VAL A 138 -16.83 -3.37 14.12
C VAL A 138 -15.39 -2.90 13.87
N SER A 139 -14.64 -2.57 14.92
CA SER A 139 -13.20 -2.30 14.82
C SER A 139 -12.44 -3.42 15.53
N VAL A 140 -11.13 -3.53 15.32
CA VAL A 140 -10.29 -4.49 16.07
C VAL A 140 -10.44 -4.27 17.59
N ALA A 141 -10.57 -3.01 18.02
CA ALA A 141 -10.81 -2.67 19.43
C ALA A 141 -12.19 -3.13 19.94
N PHE A 142 -13.21 -3.20 19.08
CA PHE A 142 -14.52 -3.75 19.43
C PHE A 142 -14.48 -5.28 19.52
N ALA A 143 -13.82 -5.94 18.56
CA ALA A 143 -13.65 -7.39 18.56
C ALA A 143 -12.81 -7.92 19.74
N ALA A 144 -11.89 -7.10 20.28
CA ALA A 144 -11.08 -7.47 21.44
C ALA A 144 -11.81 -7.36 22.80
N CYS A 145 -12.95 -6.66 22.85
CA CYS A 145 -13.73 -6.41 24.07
C CYS A 145 -15.02 -7.26 24.16
N THR A 146 -15.23 -8.19 23.23
CA THR A 146 -16.35 -9.15 23.23
C THR A 146 -15.82 -10.56 23.42
#